data_AF-A0A7Z9XMD8-F1
#
_entry.id   AF-A0A7Z9XMD8-F1
#
_cell.length_a   1.000
_cell.length_b   1.000
_cell.length_c   1.000
_cell.angle_alpha   90.00
_cell.angle_beta   90.00
_cell.angle_gamma   90.00
#
_symmetry.space_group_name_H-M   'P 1'
#
loop_
_entity.id
_entity.type
_entity.pdbx_description
1 polymer ?
#
loop_
_entity_poly.entity_id
_entity_poly.type
_entity_poly.pdbx_seq_one_letter_code
_entity_poly.pdbx_strand_id
1 'polypeptide(L)'
;MRKLVRPWFGGGAVRLVSTKADLHILAEDHEAFEDGTPNYLSFPAISLGLRLMEELDVDRIHRWVMALTGYLLEEMQALKHSNGAPLVRIYGPKDASSRGGAIAFNLMDRDGVCFPYQLVEEEANQRAISIRAGCFCNPGAGEFSLDITAKDVRRCVKAASVDGAFDVNRYHDCLGSKPSGAVRASLGMVTSFEDIARFLTFLGSYLDRAAPPSPHSGPRS
;
A
#
# COMPACT_ATOMS: atom_id res chain seq x y z
N MET A 1 -30.44 -20.76 4.88
CA MET A 1 -29.14 -20.59 5.57
C MET A 1 -29.30 -19.66 6.77
N ARG A 2 -29.95 -20.13 7.85
CA ARG A 2 -30.18 -19.33 9.06
C ARG A 2 -29.31 -19.93 10.17
N LYS A 3 -28.30 -19.15 10.61
CA LYS A 3 -27.41 -19.34 11.78
C LYS A 3 -26.15 -20.20 11.61
N LEU A 4 -25.19 -19.68 10.83
CA LEU A 4 -23.78 -19.71 11.22
C LEU A 4 -23.38 -18.24 11.44
N VAL A 5 -23.02 -17.89 12.68
CA VAL A 5 -22.52 -16.55 13.03
C VAL A 5 -21.11 -16.75 13.56
N ARG A 6 -20.12 -16.31 12.79
CA ARG A 6 -18.72 -16.40 13.17
C ARG A 6 -18.36 -15.18 14.03
N PRO A 7 -17.94 -15.35 15.31
CA PRO A 7 -17.67 -14.21 16.18
C PRO A 7 -16.30 -13.56 15.97
N TRP A 8 -15.53 -14.04 14.99
CA TRP A 8 -14.25 -13.50 14.57
C TRP A 8 -14.15 -13.55 13.04
N PHE A 9 -13.24 -12.78 12.45
CA PHE A 9 -12.97 -12.79 11.02
C PHE A 9 -11.46 -12.75 10.76
N GLY A 10 -11.04 -13.39 9.66
CA GLY A 10 -9.67 -13.33 9.13
C GLY A 10 -9.59 -12.43 7.90
N GLY A 11 -8.39 -12.18 7.38
CA GLY A 11 -8.18 -11.23 6.28
C GLY A 11 -9.02 -11.53 5.02
N GLY A 12 -9.05 -12.80 4.57
CA GLY A 12 -9.80 -13.20 3.38
C GLY A 12 -11.33 -13.08 3.52
N ALA A 13 -11.84 -12.95 4.74
CA ALA A 13 -13.26 -12.98 5.04
C ALA A 13 -13.95 -11.60 5.03
N VAL A 14 -13.20 -10.51 4.81
CA VAL A 14 -13.70 -9.12 4.91
C VAL A 14 -13.48 -8.32 3.63
N ARG A 15 -14.43 -7.43 3.32
CA ARG A 15 -14.32 -6.41 2.26
C ARG A 15 -13.86 -5.07 2.80
N LEU A 16 -14.18 -4.75 4.05
CA LEU A 16 -13.77 -3.52 4.72
C LEU A 16 -13.68 -3.76 6.23
N VAL A 17 -12.66 -3.19 6.86
CA VAL A 17 -12.55 -3.08 8.33
C VAL A 17 -12.17 -1.66 8.66
N SER A 18 -12.83 -1.07 9.64
CA SER A 18 -12.54 0.28 10.14
C SER A 18 -12.48 0.28 11.66
N THR A 19 -11.33 0.71 12.19
CA THR A 19 -11.15 0.83 13.64
C THR A 19 -11.73 2.13 14.17
N LYS A 20 -11.62 3.23 13.42
CA LYS A 20 -12.17 4.54 13.81
C LYS A 20 -13.70 4.58 13.74
N ALA A 21 -14.32 3.86 12.81
CA ALA A 21 -15.77 3.80 12.70
C ALA A 21 -16.41 2.65 13.48
N ASP A 22 -15.58 1.75 14.03
CA ASP A 22 -15.99 0.53 14.73
C ASP A 22 -16.96 -0.32 13.90
N LEU A 23 -16.51 -0.69 12.69
CA LEU A 23 -17.30 -1.50 11.76
C LEU A 23 -16.45 -2.43 10.91
N HIS A 24 -17.09 -3.48 10.40
CA HIS A 24 -16.54 -4.37 9.37
C HIS A 24 -17.64 -4.81 8.40
N ILE A 25 -17.25 -5.17 7.19
CA ILE A 25 -18.11 -5.72 6.14
C ILE A 25 -17.50 -7.05 5.73
N LEU A 26 -18.23 -8.15 5.90
CA LEU A 26 -17.81 -9.48 5.49
C LEU A 26 -17.95 -9.66 3.97
N ALA A 27 -17.24 -10.63 3.41
CA ALA A 27 -17.56 -11.16 2.08
C ALA A 27 -18.97 -11.80 2.08
N GLU A 28 -19.64 -11.83 0.93
CA GLU A 28 -21.06 -12.21 0.85
C GLU A 28 -21.29 -13.74 0.91
N ASP A 29 -20.30 -14.54 0.51
CA ASP A 29 -20.42 -15.99 0.29
C ASP A 29 -19.44 -16.82 1.15
N HIS A 30 -19.08 -18.02 0.67
CA HIS A 30 -18.16 -18.97 1.31
C HIS A 30 -16.81 -18.36 1.71
N GLU A 31 -16.35 -17.34 0.99
CA GLU A 31 -15.13 -16.56 1.30
C GLU A 31 -15.13 -16.02 2.74
N ALA A 32 -16.30 -15.72 3.33
CA ALA A 32 -16.40 -15.27 4.72
C ALA A 32 -15.96 -16.35 5.76
N PHE A 33 -15.86 -17.59 5.32
CA PHE A 33 -15.47 -18.75 6.13
C PHE A 33 -14.10 -19.31 5.76
N GLU A 34 -13.42 -18.73 4.77
CA GLU A 34 -12.10 -19.17 4.33
C GLU A 34 -10.99 -18.30 4.95
N ASP A 35 -10.31 -18.83 5.96
CA ASP A 35 -9.12 -18.19 6.55
C ASP A 35 -7.84 -18.41 5.72
N GLY A 36 -7.98 -19.03 4.55
CA GLY A 36 -6.88 -19.48 3.70
C GLY A 36 -6.32 -20.84 4.14
N THR A 37 -5.88 -21.63 3.16
CA THR A 37 -5.18 -22.90 3.40
C THR A 37 -3.68 -22.64 3.46
N PRO A 38 -2.96 -23.08 4.52
CA PRO A 38 -1.50 -22.97 4.55
C PRO A 38 -0.87 -23.66 3.34
N ASN A 39 0.19 -23.09 2.77
CA ASN A 39 0.88 -23.68 1.64
C ASN A 39 1.82 -24.82 2.09
N TYR A 40 1.24 -26.00 2.38
CA TYR A 40 1.97 -27.18 2.83
C TYR A 40 3.08 -27.61 1.85
N LEU A 41 2.91 -27.34 0.55
CA LEU A 41 3.90 -27.67 -0.47
C LEU A 41 5.19 -26.84 -0.35
N SER A 42 5.17 -25.75 0.41
CA SER A 42 6.35 -24.89 0.64
C SER A 42 7.20 -25.33 1.82
N PHE A 43 6.78 -26.31 2.63
CA PHE A 43 7.54 -26.74 3.81
C PHE A 43 8.99 -27.15 3.49
N PRO A 44 9.29 -27.88 2.39
CA PRO A 44 10.68 -28.19 2.03
C PRO A 44 11.54 -26.94 1.77
N ALA A 45 10.94 -25.86 1.25
CA ALA A 45 11.65 -24.61 0.96
C ALA A 45 12.14 -23.91 2.24
N ILE A 46 11.48 -24.13 3.39
CA ILE A 46 11.91 -23.59 4.68
C ILE A 46 13.28 -24.14 5.06
N SER A 47 13.46 -25.46 4.96
CA SER A 47 14.74 -26.11 5.30
C SER A 47 15.88 -25.70 4.35
N LEU A 48 15.56 -25.39 3.09
CA LEU A 48 16.52 -24.84 2.15
C LEU A 48 16.87 -23.39 2.51
N GLY A 49 15.87 -22.56 2.80
CA GLY A 49 16.07 -21.16 3.18
C GLY A 49 16.87 -20.98 4.48
N LEU A 50 16.65 -21.83 5.48
CA LEU A 50 17.42 -21.81 6.73
C LEU A 50 18.90 -22.14 6.48
N ARG A 51 19.20 -23.18 5.69
CA ARG A 51 20.58 -23.51 5.31
C ARG A 51 21.27 -22.39 4.53
N LEU A 52 20.54 -21.77 3.61
CA LEU A 52 21.06 -20.58 2.91
C LEU A 52 21.37 -19.45 3.90
N MET A 53 20.51 -19.21 4.90
CA MET A 53 20.79 -18.17 5.91
C MET A 53 21.98 -18.50 6.81
N GLU A 54 22.29 -19.78 7.04
CA GLU A 54 23.50 -20.21 7.76
C GLU A 54 24.79 -19.94 6.96
N GLU A 55 24.72 -19.98 5.63
CA GLU A 55 25.84 -19.68 4.73
C GLU A 55 26.04 -18.18 4.49
N LEU A 56 24.99 -17.37 4.69
CA LEU A 56 25.01 -15.93 4.44
C LEU A 56 25.43 -15.14 5.68
N ASP A 57 26.24 -14.10 5.47
CA ASP A 57 26.50 -13.08 6.48
C ASP A 57 25.30 -12.13 6.57
N VAL A 58 24.38 -12.43 7.48
CA VAL A 58 23.14 -11.66 7.72
C VAL A 58 23.45 -10.22 8.11
N ASP A 59 24.51 -9.99 8.87
CA ASP A 59 24.88 -8.63 9.29
C ASP A 59 25.38 -7.80 8.10
N ARG A 60 26.15 -8.42 7.19
CA ARG A 60 26.55 -7.78 5.93
C ARG A 60 25.35 -7.48 5.04
N ILE A 61 24.41 -8.42 4.90
CA ILE A 61 23.17 -8.20 4.14
C ILE A 61 22.37 -7.06 4.76
N HIS A 62 22.22 -7.05 6.08
CA HIS A 62 21.52 -6.00 6.79
C HIS A 62 22.16 -4.63 6.54
N ARG A 63 23.48 -4.49 6.72
CA ARG A 63 24.20 -3.25 6.42
C ARG A 63 24.01 -2.78 4.97
N TRP A 64 24.06 -3.71 4.02
CA TRP A 64 23.82 -3.41 2.60
C TRP A 64 22.41 -2.89 2.36
N VAL A 65 21.39 -3.62 2.80
CA VAL A 65 19.98 -3.23 2.63
C VAL A 65 19.71 -1.90 3.31
N MET A 66 20.26 -1.65 4.50
CA MET A 66 20.06 -0.40 5.22
C MET A 66 20.77 0.78 4.55
N ALA A 67 21.97 0.58 3.98
CA ALA A 67 22.64 1.62 3.19
C ALA A 67 21.84 2.00 1.95
N LEU A 68 21.34 1.01 1.20
CA LEU A 68 20.47 1.22 0.06
C LEU A 68 19.15 1.91 0.44
N THR A 69 18.58 1.54 1.60
CA THR A 69 17.35 2.15 2.12
C THR A 69 17.56 3.61 2.48
N GLY A 70 18.66 3.92 3.17
CA GLY A 70 19.04 5.31 3.51
C GLY A 70 19.20 6.16 2.25
N TYR A 71 19.96 5.66 1.27
CA TYR A 71 20.15 6.34 -0.01
C TYR A 71 18.81 6.59 -0.73
N LEU A 72 17.96 5.57 -0.85
CA LEU A 72 16.66 5.71 -1.50
C LEU A 72 15.75 6.71 -0.76
N LEU A 73 15.75 6.73 0.57
CA LEU A 73 14.98 7.70 1.36
C LEU A 73 15.43 9.14 1.13
N GLU A 74 16.74 9.39 1.06
CA GLU A 74 17.30 10.71 0.78
C GLU A 74 16.88 11.19 -0.62
N GLU A 75 17.07 10.35 -1.63
CA GLU A 75 16.72 10.68 -3.02
C GLU A 75 15.21 10.88 -3.20
N MET A 76 14.37 10.03 -2.60
CA MET A 76 12.91 10.20 -2.63
C MET A 76 12.45 11.53 -2.03
N GLN A 77 13.12 12.01 -0.97
CA GLN A 77 12.80 13.29 -0.33
C GLN A 77 13.31 14.51 -1.12
N ALA A 78 14.33 14.31 -1.98
CA ALA A 78 14.85 15.34 -2.87
C ALA A 78 13.93 15.60 -4.08
N LEU A 79 13.07 14.64 -4.45
CA LEU A 79 12.11 14.78 -5.55
C LEU A 79 11.03 15.82 -5.21
N LYS A 80 11.13 16.99 -5.87
CA LYS A 80 10.21 18.11 -5.72
C LYS A 80 9.73 18.60 -7.07
N HIS A 81 8.44 18.92 -7.14
CA HIS A 81 7.84 19.62 -8.27
C HIS A 81 8.50 20.99 -8.50
N SER A 82 8.28 21.57 -9.67
CA SER A 82 8.75 22.91 -10.03
C SER A 82 8.32 24.02 -9.05
N ASN A 83 7.19 23.84 -8.35
CA ASN A 83 6.70 24.75 -7.31
C ASN A 83 7.30 24.47 -5.90
N GLY A 84 8.22 23.51 -5.79
CA GLY A 84 8.85 23.11 -4.53
C GLY A 84 8.05 22.11 -3.69
N ALA A 85 6.82 21.75 -4.09
CA ALA A 85 6.03 20.73 -3.41
C ALA A 85 6.71 19.35 -3.50
N PRO A 86 6.68 18.52 -2.45
CA PRO A 86 7.28 17.19 -2.49
C PRO A 86 6.47 16.25 -3.36
N LEU A 87 7.14 15.50 -4.24
CA LEU A 87 6.51 14.45 -5.04
C LEU A 87 6.11 13.25 -4.17
N VAL A 88 6.92 12.91 -3.18
CA VAL A 88 6.78 11.69 -2.39
C VAL A 88 6.31 12.01 -0.98
N ARG A 89 5.21 11.41 -0.54
CA ARG A 89 4.78 11.39 0.85
C ARG A 89 5.17 10.05 1.48
N ILE A 90 6.21 10.06 2.31
CA ILE A 90 6.71 8.87 3.04
C ILE A 90 5.94 8.68 4.35
N TYR A 91 5.59 7.43 4.65
CA TYR A 91 5.02 7.01 5.93
C TYR A 91 6.07 6.38 6.85
N GLY A 92 6.03 6.75 8.13
CA GLY A 92 7.00 6.30 9.14
C GLY A 92 8.28 7.15 9.19
N PRO A 93 9.38 6.63 9.77
CA PRO A 93 10.64 7.35 9.89
C PRO A 93 11.17 7.81 8.53
N LYS A 94 11.69 9.03 8.42
CA LYS A 94 12.22 9.58 7.15
C LYS A 94 13.68 9.22 6.89
N ASP A 95 14.29 8.51 7.81
CA ASP A 95 15.65 8.03 7.74
C ASP A 95 15.68 6.49 7.89
N ALA A 96 16.89 5.92 7.78
CA ALA A 96 17.14 4.50 7.95
C ALA A 96 16.98 4.03 9.42
N SER A 97 16.75 4.93 10.38
CA SER A 97 16.65 4.55 11.79
C SER A 97 15.31 3.88 12.10
N SER A 98 15.35 2.87 12.96
CA SER A 98 14.15 2.14 13.42
C SER A 98 13.26 1.60 12.29
N ARG A 99 13.85 1.21 11.16
CA ARG A 99 13.16 0.59 10.03
C ARG A 99 13.96 -0.55 9.42
N GLY A 100 13.28 -1.42 8.66
CA GLY A 100 13.92 -2.34 7.72
C GLY A 100 13.95 -1.78 6.29
N GLY A 101 14.17 -2.65 5.30
CA GLY A 101 14.26 -2.27 3.88
C GLY A 101 12.94 -1.89 3.19
N ALA A 102 11.83 -1.73 3.93
CA ALA A 102 10.53 -1.41 3.37
C ALA A 102 10.19 0.09 3.52
N ILE A 103 9.80 0.73 2.43
CA ILE A 103 9.39 2.14 2.40
C ILE A 103 7.95 2.21 1.91
N ALA A 104 7.03 2.63 2.78
CA ALA A 104 5.64 2.91 2.41
C ALA A 104 5.50 4.40 2.06
N PHE A 105 4.83 4.71 0.94
CA PHE A 105 4.68 6.07 0.44
C PHE A 105 3.47 6.22 -0.48
N ASN A 106 3.10 7.45 -0.78
CA ASN A 106 2.25 7.83 -1.92
C ASN A 106 2.97 8.87 -2.78
N LEU A 107 2.59 8.94 -4.06
CA LEU A 107 2.98 10.05 -4.93
C LEU A 107 1.90 11.12 -4.90
N MET A 108 2.32 12.37 -4.83
CA MET A 108 1.48 13.55 -4.78
C MET A 108 1.75 14.39 -6.02
N ASP A 109 0.75 15.09 -6.54
CA ASP A 109 0.99 16.11 -7.56
C ASP A 109 1.35 17.47 -6.95
N ARG A 110 1.53 18.46 -7.83
CA ARG A 110 1.89 19.84 -7.47
C ARG A 110 0.91 20.52 -6.51
N ASP A 111 -0.34 20.08 -6.49
CA ASP A 111 -1.43 20.63 -5.67
C ASP A 111 -1.66 19.78 -4.41
N GLY A 112 -0.84 18.75 -4.19
CA GLY A 112 -0.94 17.85 -3.05
C GLY A 112 -2.06 16.81 -3.19
N VAL A 113 -2.54 16.54 -4.41
CA VAL A 113 -3.49 15.46 -4.71
C VAL A 113 -2.73 14.16 -4.90
N CYS A 114 -3.21 13.08 -4.28
CA CYS A 114 -2.54 11.79 -4.37
C CYS A 114 -2.82 11.11 -5.72
N PHE A 115 -1.79 10.57 -6.35
CA PHE A 115 -1.96 9.63 -7.47
C PHE A 115 -2.61 8.33 -6.96
N PRO A 116 -3.58 7.74 -7.70
CA PRO A 116 -4.13 6.43 -7.37
C PRO A 116 -3.03 5.37 -7.33
N TYR A 117 -3.00 4.54 -6.28
CA TYR A 117 -1.93 3.55 -6.12
C TYR A 117 -1.96 2.47 -7.22
N GLN A 118 -3.15 2.18 -7.77
CA GLN A 118 -3.34 1.24 -8.89
C GLN A 118 -2.62 1.74 -10.15
N LEU A 119 -2.75 3.04 -10.44
CA LEU A 119 -2.06 3.66 -11.58
C LEU A 119 -0.54 3.57 -11.41
N VAL A 120 -0.04 3.85 -10.20
CA VAL A 120 1.40 3.76 -9.91
C VAL A 120 1.90 2.32 -10.06
N GLU A 121 1.13 1.33 -9.62
CA GLU A 121 1.45 -0.09 -9.80
C GLU A 121 1.43 -0.53 -11.26
N GLU A 122 0.41 -0.15 -12.02
CA GLU A 122 0.31 -0.44 -13.45
C GLU A 122 1.48 0.16 -14.25
N GLU A 123 1.81 1.44 -14.03
CA GLU A 123 2.92 2.10 -14.71
C GLU A 123 4.29 1.57 -14.27
N ALA A 124 4.44 1.12 -13.02
CA ALA A 124 5.65 0.45 -12.56
C ALA A 124 5.82 -0.92 -13.26
N ASN A 125 4.74 -1.69 -13.36
CA ASN A 125 4.74 -2.99 -14.03
C ASN A 125 5.12 -2.86 -15.51
N GLN A 126 4.64 -1.83 -16.21
CA GLN A 126 5.02 -1.53 -17.61
C GLN A 126 6.52 -1.27 -17.78
N ARG A 127 7.22 -0.89 -16.70
CA ARG A 127 8.67 -0.64 -16.67
C ARG A 127 9.44 -1.78 -16.01
N ALA A 128 8.80 -2.95 -15.83
CA ALA A 128 9.34 -4.12 -15.15
C ALA A 128 9.82 -3.85 -13.71
N ILE A 129 9.16 -2.92 -13.01
CA ILE A 129 9.42 -2.62 -11.60
C ILE A 129 8.31 -3.26 -10.78
N SER A 130 8.68 -4.21 -9.91
CA SER A 130 7.73 -4.81 -8.98
C SER A 130 7.66 -4.02 -7.68
N ILE A 131 6.51 -3.39 -7.44
CA ILE A 131 6.15 -2.76 -6.17
C ILE A 131 4.94 -3.48 -5.57
N ARG A 132 4.64 -3.20 -4.30
CA ARG A 132 3.36 -3.59 -3.71
C ARG A 132 2.49 -2.35 -3.59
N ALA A 133 1.27 -2.40 -4.09
CA ALA A 133 0.29 -1.36 -3.87
C ALA A 133 -1.01 -1.94 -3.31
N GLY A 134 -1.71 -1.18 -2.47
CA GLY A 134 -2.98 -1.61 -1.91
C GLY A 134 -3.37 -0.94 -0.62
N CYS A 135 -4.52 -1.35 -0.08
CA CYS A 135 -5.00 -0.94 1.24
C CYS A 135 -4.08 -1.47 2.35
N PHE A 136 -3.96 -0.71 3.44
CA PHE A 136 -3.24 -1.19 4.61
C PHE A 136 -3.99 -2.34 5.28
N CYS A 137 -3.32 -3.47 5.48
CA CYS A 137 -3.88 -4.61 6.22
C CYS A 137 -4.13 -4.30 7.71
N ASN A 138 -3.49 -3.26 8.24
CA ASN A 138 -3.83 -2.68 9.54
C ASN A 138 -4.74 -1.46 9.32
N PRO A 139 -6.06 -1.59 9.50
CA PRO A 139 -7.00 -0.51 9.22
C PRO A 139 -6.77 0.71 10.12
N GLY A 140 -6.35 0.54 11.37
CA GLY A 140 -6.04 1.67 12.25
C GLY A 140 -4.80 2.46 11.81
N ALA A 141 -3.75 1.75 11.40
CA ALA A 141 -2.57 2.39 10.83
C ALA A 141 -2.88 3.07 9.50
N GLY A 142 -3.70 2.46 8.65
CA GLY A 142 -4.17 3.04 7.40
C GLY A 142 -4.99 4.31 7.63
N GLU A 143 -6.02 4.24 8.48
CA GLU A 143 -6.88 5.39 8.80
C GLU A 143 -6.12 6.55 9.43
N PHE A 144 -5.12 6.27 10.25
CA PHE A 144 -4.23 7.29 10.81
C PHE A 144 -3.33 7.91 9.73
N SER A 145 -2.64 7.09 8.95
CA SER A 145 -1.63 7.54 7.98
C SER A 145 -2.25 8.26 6.78
N LEU A 146 -3.47 7.88 6.40
CA LEU A 146 -4.19 8.39 5.24
C LEU A 146 -5.14 9.55 5.59
N ASP A 147 -5.14 10.00 6.85
CA ASP A 147 -6.04 11.03 7.38
C ASP A 147 -7.53 10.72 7.12
N ILE A 148 -7.91 9.43 7.18
CA ILE A 148 -9.30 8.99 7.02
C ILE A 148 -9.99 9.10 8.37
N THR A 149 -11.08 9.86 8.45
CA THR A 149 -11.85 10.04 9.69
C THR A 149 -13.02 9.04 9.78
N ALA A 150 -13.53 8.80 10.99
CA ALA A 150 -14.73 7.98 11.17
C ALA A 150 -15.93 8.51 10.36
N LYS A 151 -16.03 9.84 10.21
CA LYS A 151 -17.07 10.50 9.40
C LYS A 151 -16.91 10.19 7.92
N ASP A 152 -15.68 10.21 7.41
CA ASP A 152 -15.38 9.84 6.02
C ASP A 152 -15.77 8.38 5.77
N VAL A 153 -15.37 7.46 6.65
CA VAL A 153 -15.71 6.04 6.55
C VAL A 153 -17.22 5.85 6.53
N ARG A 154 -17.97 6.37 7.52
CA ARG A 154 -19.42 6.20 7.58
C ARG A 154 -20.14 6.77 6.35
N ARG A 155 -19.71 7.95 5.88
CA ARG A 155 -20.26 8.57 4.66
C ARG A 155 -20.02 7.68 3.45
N CYS A 156 -18.79 7.22 3.27
CA CYS A 156 -18.39 6.50 2.07
C CYS A 156 -18.83 5.06 2.05
N VAL A 157 -18.95 4.39 3.19
CA VAL A 157 -19.63 3.11 3.29
C VAL A 157 -21.08 3.24 2.84
N LYS A 158 -21.81 4.25 3.33
CA LYS A 158 -23.20 4.48 2.92
C LYS A 158 -23.34 4.75 1.42
N ALA A 159 -22.39 5.48 0.83
CA ALA A 159 -22.39 5.78 -0.61
C ALA A 159 -21.99 4.57 -1.47
N ALA A 160 -21.14 3.70 -0.94
CA ALA A 160 -20.64 2.49 -1.61
C ALA A 160 -21.59 1.30 -1.52
N SER A 161 -22.51 1.30 -0.55
CA SER A 161 -23.54 0.27 -0.41
C SER A 161 -24.76 0.58 -1.26
N VAL A 162 -24.97 -0.20 -2.33
CA VAL A 162 -26.16 -0.10 -3.21
C VAL A 162 -26.89 -1.43 -3.21
N ASP A 163 -28.21 -1.39 -2.98
CA ASP A 163 -29.08 -2.57 -2.91
C ASP A 163 -28.61 -3.68 -1.95
N GLY A 164 -27.90 -3.28 -0.88
CA GLY A 164 -27.39 -4.18 0.16
C GLY A 164 -25.99 -4.75 -0.10
N ALA A 165 -25.42 -4.56 -1.30
CA ALA A 165 -24.08 -4.99 -1.64
C ALA A 165 -23.06 -3.85 -1.48
N PHE A 166 -21.88 -4.15 -0.95
CA PHE A 166 -20.80 -3.17 -0.76
C PHE A 166 -19.79 -3.23 -1.92
N ASP A 167 -19.58 -2.09 -2.58
CA ASP A 167 -18.58 -1.94 -3.63
C ASP A 167 -17.34 -1.19 -3.13
N VAL A 168 -16.21 -1.89 -3.06
CA VAL A 168 -14.93 -1.33 -2.59
C VAL A 168 -14.40 -0.21 -3.48
N ASN A 169 -14.67 -0.26 -4.79
CA ASN A 169 -14.22 0.77 -5.73
C ASN A 169 -14.97 2.08 -5.45
N ARG A 170 -16.31 2.00 -5.29
CA ARG A 170 -17.14 3.16 -4.96
C ARG A 170 -16.78 3.78 -3.60
N TYR A 171 -16.36 2.94 -2.64
CA TYR A 171 -15.83 3.42 -1.37
C TYR A 171 -14.56 4.25 -1.58
N HIS A 172 -13.62 3.76 -2.40
CA HIS A 172 -12.41 4.48 -2.75
C HIS A 172 -12.71 5.81 -3.48
N ASP A 173 -13.66 5.82 -4.39
CA ASP A 173 -14.03 7.05 -5.11
C ASP A 173 -14.65 8.10 -4.20
N CYS A 174 -15.47 7.68 -3.24
CA CYS A 174 -16.07 8.60 -2.27
C CYS A 174 -15.02 9.26 -1.35
N LEU A 175 -13.88 8.62 -1.10
CA LEU A 175 -12.77 9.22 -0.34
C LEU A 175 -12.12 10.39 -1.12
N GLY A 176 -12.35 10.48 -2.43
CA GLY A 176 -11.94 11.59 -3.26
C GLY A 176 -10.42 11.71 -3.36
N SER A 177 -9.87 12.84 -2.92
CA SER A 177 -8.42 13.09 -2.93
C SER A 177 -7.67 12.43 -1.78
N LYS A 178 -8.37 11.84 -0.80
CA LYS A 178 -7.72 11.10 0.27
C LYS A 178 -7.23 9.75 -0.27
N PRO A 179 -5.95 9.41 -0.07
CA PRO A 179 -5.45 8.11 -0.49
C PRO A 179 -6.19 7.02 0.25
N SER A 180 -6.61 5.97 -0.45
CA SER A 180 -7.28 4.80 0.13
C SER A 180 -6.34 3.62 0.35
N GLY A 181 -5.09 3.76 -0.07
CA GLY A 181 -4.02 2.79 0.05
C GLY A 181 -2.67 3.45 -0.17
N ALA A 182 -1.61 2.67 -0.07
CA ALA A 182 -0.25 3.13 -0.25
C ALA A 182 0.54 2.20 -1.18
N VAL A 183 1.64 2.75 -1.69
CA VAL A 183 2.66 2.01 -2.40
C VAL A 183 3.76 1.63 -1.41
N ARG A 184 4.37 0.47 -1.59
CA ARG A 184 5.50 0.00 -0.81
C ARG A 184 6.62 -0.49 -1.74
N ALA A 185 7.78 0.14 -1.62
CA ALA A 185 9.04 -0.41 -2.11
C ALA A 185 9.67 -1.30 -1.03
N SER A 186 10.25 -2.44 -1.41
CA SER A 186 10.88 -3.37 -0.47
C SER A 186 12.23 -3.81 -1.02
N LEU A 187 13.29 -3.30 -0.40
CA LEU A 187 14.67 -3.62 -0.72
C LEU A 187 15.06 -4.92 -0.03
N GLY A 188 15.85 -5.74 -0.72
CA GLY A 188 16.33 -7.03 -0.22
C GLY A 188 17.76 -7.29 -0.63
N MET A 189 18.28 -8.47 -0.28
CA MET A 189 19.68 -8.84 -0.52
C MET A 189 20.10 -8.81 -1.99
N VAL A 190 19.15 -8.97 -2.91
CA VAL A 190 19.39 -8.96 -4.37
C VAL A 190 19.24 -7.58 -4.99
N THR A 191 18.83 -6.57 -4.23
CA THR A 191 18.65 -5.22 -4.77
C THR A 191 20.00 -4.55 -4.99
N SER A 192 20.15 -3.90 -6.14
CA SER A 192 21.34 -3.15 -6.55
C SER A 192 21.10 -1.64 -6.61
N PHE A 193 22.17 -0.87 -6.72
CA PHE A 193 22.09 0.57 -7.03
C PHE A 193 21.42 0.85 -8.38
N GLU A 194 21.57 -0.04 -9.35
CA GLU A 194 20.93 0.12 -10.67
C GLU A 194 19.41 0.01 -10.56
N ASP A 195 18.91 -0.91 -9.74
CA ASP A 195 17.48 -1.04 -9.47
C ASP A 195 16.93 0.23 -8.79
N ILE A 196 17.68 0.80 -7.84
CA ILE A 196 17.33 2.08 -7.20
C ILE A 196 17.31 3.21 -8.22
N ALA A 197 18.32 3.32 -9.08
CA ALA A 197 18.38 4.36 -10.11
C ALA A 197 17.20 4.27 -11.09
N ARG A 198 16.86 3.05 -11.55
CA ARG A 198 15.68 2.79 -12.38
C ARG A 198 14.39 3.19 -11.65
N PHE A 199 14.29 2.85 -10.37
CA PHE A 199 13.13 3.21 -9.55
C PHE A 199 13.00 4.72 -9.33
N LEU A 200 14.09 5.42 -9.05
CA LEU A 200 14.11 6.88 -8.93
C LEU A 200 13.75 7.57 -10.25
N THR A 201 14.22 7.04 -11.38
CA THR A 201 13.82 7.52 -12.72
C THR A 201 12.32 7.32 -12.94
N PHE A 202 11.78 6.17 -12.52
CA PHE A 202 10.34 5.91 -12.53
C PHE A 202 9.57 6.93 -11.69
N LEU A 203 9.98 7.18 -10.45
CA LEU A 203 9.35 8.19 -9.59
C LEU A 203 9.44 9.58 -10.23
N GLY A 204 10.63 9.97 -10.72
CA GLY A 204 10.87 11.26 -11.37
C GLY A 204 9.96 11.52 -12.58
N SER A 205 9.45 10.48 -13.25
CA SER A 205 8.48 10.63 -14.35
C SER A 205 7.12 11.22 -13.93
N TYR A 206 6.83 11.29 -12.62
CA TYR A 206 5.65 11.94 -12.06
C TYR A 206 5.89 13.42 -11.72
N LEU A 207 7.12 13.92 -11.80
CA LEU A 207 7.39 15.33 -11.55
C LEU A 207 6.55 16.20 -12.49
N ASP A 208 5.94 17.22 -11.89
CA ASP A 208 5.02 18.17 -12.51
C ASP A 208 3.78 17.59 -13.23
N ARG A 209 3.55 16.28 -13.17
CA ARG A 209 2.32 15.64 -13.64
C ARG A 209 1.16 15.97 -12.70
N ALA A 210 -0.02 16.18 -13.26
CA ALA A 210 -1.26 16.28 -12.47
C ALA A 210 -1.81 14.89 -12.17
N ALA A 211 -2.30 14.67 -10.94
CA ALA A 211 -3.01 13.43 -10.62
C ALA A 211 -4.31 13.37 -11.45
N PRO A 212 -4.62 12.23 -12.09
CA PRO A 212 -5.88 12.12 -12.78
C PRO A 212 -7.04 12.23 -11.78
N PRO A 213 -8.19 12.76 -12.20
CA PRO A 213 -9.40 12.67 -11.38
C PRO A 213 -9.70 11.20 -11.08
N SER A 214 -10.30 10.92 -9.91
CA SER A 214 -10.75 9.56 -9.59
C SER A 214 -11.65 9.06 -10.74
N PRO A 215 -11.44 7.84 -11.24
CA PRO A 215 -12.13 7.32 -12.43
C PRO A 215 -13.66 7.28 -12.28
N HIS A 216 -14.21 7.43 -11.07
CA HIS A 216 -15.65 7.49 -10.83
C HIS A 216 -16.12 8.77 -10.11
N SER A 217 -15.30 9.83 -10.07
CA SER A 217 -15.81 11.15 -9.68
C SER A 217 -16.73 11.67 -10.78
N GLY A 218 -18.04 11.47 -10.62
CA GLY A 218 -19.05 12.15 -11.44
C GLY A 218 -18.87 13.68 -11.41
N PRO A 219 -19.46 14.42 -12.36
CA PRO A 219 -19.28 15.86 -12.46
C PRO A 219 -19.62 16.53 -11.12
N ARG A 220 -18.67 17.31 -10.61
CA ARG A 220 -18.89 18.16 -9.43
C ARG A 220 -19.93 19.21 -9.82
N SER A 221 -21.16 19.04 -9.34
CA SER A 221 -22.23 20.04 -9.41
C SER A 221 -21.96 21.21 -8.48
#